data_AF-A0A924S5J5-F1
#
_entry.id   AF-A0A924S5J5-F1
#
_cell.length_a   1.000
_cell.length_b   1.000
_cell.length_c   1.000
_cell.angle_alpha   90.00
_cell.angle_beta   90.00
_cell.angle_gamma   90.00
#
_symmetry.space_group_name_H-M   'P 1'
#
loop_
_entity.id
_entity.type
_entity.pdbx_description
1 polymer ?
#
loop_
_entity_poly.entity_id
_entity_poly.type
_entity_poly.pdbx_seq_one_letter_code
_entity_poly.pdbx_strand_id
1 'polypeptide(L)'
;MALKDYSDEPDFYDQGFEHKGWVSVWLGTTPAPTGGNIDTLQDLCGVGYYELSDQESHNSSSAVPVGQLFEKISYAATFLTAVLAAAQRMDIATAFWMTAQFDFAYDKSKVRRPISEQPVFIGAFRFSADE
;
A
#
# COMPACT_ATOMS: atom_id res chain seq x y z
N MET A 1 11.37 -9.29 -4.92
CA MET A 1 12.63 -9.22 -4.14
C MET A 1 13.04 -7.78 -4.15
N ALA A 2 13.34 -7.22 -3.00
CA ALA A 2 13.80 -5.84 -2.88
C ALA A 2 15.15 -5.60 -3.56
N LEU A 3 15.44 -4.33 -3.81
CA LEU A 3 16.71 -3.88 -4.39
C LEU A 3 17.91 -4.20 -3.48
N LYS A 4 17.66 -4.40 -2.19
CA LYS A 4 18.63 -4.67 -1.14
C LYS A 4 18.03 -5.66 -0.13
N ASP A 5 18.88 -6.43 0.54
CA ASP A 5 18.48 -7.16 1.74
C ASP A 5 18.41 -6.19 2.93
N TYR A 6 17.24 -6.06 3.53
CA TYR A 6 16.98 -5.20 4.68
C TYR A 6 16.89 -5.97 6.00
N SER A 7 17.04 -7.31 5.98
CA SER A 7 16.81 -8.17 7.16
C SER A 7 17.78 -7.92 8.32
N ASP A 8 18.96 -7.36 8.03
CA ASP A 8 19.96 -6.97 9.03
C ASP A 8 19.67 -5.62 9.69
N GLU A 9 18.65 -4.89 9.25
CA GLU A 9 18.31 -3.59 9.84
C GLU A 9 17.49 -3.73 11.13
N PRO A 10 17.76 -2.89 12.14
CA PRO A 10 17.15 -3.01 13.46
C PRO A 10 15.65 -2.75 13.47
N ASP A 11 15.09 -2.14 12.42
CA ASP A 11 13.66 -1.88 12.30
C ASP A 11 12.94 -2.87 11.37
N PHE A 12 13.62 -3.91 10.87
CA PHE A 12 13.02 -4.85 9.92
C PHE A 12 11.83 -5.61 10.50
N TYR A 13 11.96 -6.17 11.71
CA TYR A 13 10.89 -6.90 12.40
C TYR A 13 10.16 -6.06 13.46
N ASP A 14 10.72 -4.93 13.88
CA ASP A 14 10.26 -4.18 15.07
C ASP A 14 9.35 -2.98 14.77
N GLN A 15 8.92 -2.81 13.51
CA GLN A 15 7.99 -1.74 13.13
C GLN A 15 6.57 -1.94 13.68
N GLY A 16 6.17 -3.19 13.95
CA GLY A 16 4.87 -3.51 14.56
C GLY A 16 3.69 -2.99 13.74
N PHE A 17 3.72 -3.24 12.44
CA PHE A 17 2.64 -2.87 11.52
C PHE A 17 1.56 -3.95 11.38
N GLU A 18 1.85 -5.19 11.74
CA GLU A 18 0.87 -6.28 11.76
C GLU A 18 -0.33 -5.92 12.66
N HIS A 19 -1.50 -5.82 12.05
CA HIS A 19 -2.72 -5.47 12.75
C HIS A 19 -3.95 -6.07 12.05
N LYS A 20 -4.50 -7.13 12.65
CA LYS A 20 -5.65 -7.85 12.10
C LYS A 20 -6.88 -6.97 11.85
N GLY A 21 -7.53 -7.18 10.71
CA GLY A 21 -8.71 -6.45 10.24
C GLY A 21 -8.43 -5.01 9.80
N TRP A 22 -7.17 -4.67 9.53
CA TRP A 22 -6.78 -3.40 8.92
C TRP A 22 -6.09 -3.62 7.59
N VAL A 23 -6.34 -2.74 6.63
CA VAL A 23 -5.70 -2.73 5.33
C VAL A 23 -5.01 -1.39 5.13
N SER A 24 -3.73 -1.42 4.81
CA SER A 24 -2.97 -0.23 4.42
C SER A 24 -2.93 -0.10 2.92
N VAL A 25 -3.15 1.12 2.43
CA VAL A 25 -3.33 1.36 0.98
C VAL A 25 -2.39 2.44 0.48
N TRP A 26 -1.76 2.14 -0.65
CA TRP A 26 -0.91 3.05 -1.41
C TRP A 26 -1.42 3.20 -2.84
N LEU A 27 -1.34 4.41 -3.38
CA LEU A 27 -1.71 4.74 -4.75
C LEU A 27 -0.51 5.28 -5.52
N GLY A 28 -0.23 4.68 -6.68
CA GLY A 28 0.71 5.24 -7.64
C GLY A 28 0.02 6.22 -8.58
N THR A 29 0.25 7.52 -8.40
CA THR A 29 -0.32 8.56 -9.29
C THR A 29 0.53 8.80 -10.54
N THR A 30 1.69 8.14 -10.62
CA THR A 30 2.50 7.99 -11.83
C THR A 30 2.51 6.53 -12.29
N PRO A 31 2.81 6.24 -13.57
CA PRO A 31 3.04 4.88 -14.02
C PRO A 31 4.02 4.13 -13.11
N ALA A 32 3.80 2.84 -12.91
CA ALA A 32 4.70 2.02 -12.12
C ALA A 32 6.12 2.05 -12.74
N PRO A 33 7.19 2.02 -11.93
CA PRO A 33 8.54 2.01 -12.46
C PRO A 33 8.73 0.84 -13.43
N THR A 34 9.04 1.15 -14.68
CA THR A 34 9.32 0.14 -15.70
C THR A 34 10.81 -0.23 -15.64
N GLY A 35 11.16 -1.17 -14.77
CA GLY A 35 12.51 -1.72 -14.71
C GLY A 35 12.93 -2.15 -13.30
N GLY A 36 13.26 -3.43 -13.15
CA GLY A 36 13.84 -4.01 -11.94
C GLY A 36 12.83 -4.71 -11.02
N ASN A 37 13.36 -5.65 -10.24
CA ASN A 37 12.67 -6.23 -9.08
C ASN A 37 12.60 -5.16 -7.98
N ILE A 38 11.72 -4.17 -8.13
CA ILE A 38 11.45 -3.20 -7.07
C ILE A 38 10.35 -3.76 -6.18
N ASP A 39 10.67 -3.92 -4.91
CA ASP A 39 9.69 -4.20 -3.88
C ASP A 39 9.06 -2.88 -3.42
N THR A 40 7.81 -2.64 -3.80
CA THR A 40 7.15 -1.36 -3.51
C THR A 40 7.15 -1.05 -2.02
N LEU A 41 6.86 -2.03 -1.16
CA LEU A 41 6.73 -1.76 0.26
C LEU A 41 8.11 -1.60 0.92
N GLN A 42 9.08 -2.46 0.61
CA GLN A 42 10.41 -2.35 1.21
C GLN A 42 11.22 -1.18 0.64
N ASP A 43 11.32 -1.09 -0.70
CA ASP A 43 12.20 -0.14 -1.38
C ASP A 43 11.62 1.28 -1.40
N LEU A 44 10.29 1.42 -1.52
CA LEU A 44 9.65 2.73 -1.71
C LEU A 44 8.92 3.22 -0.45
N CYS A 45 8.34 2.32 0.35
CA CYS A 45 7.56 2.68 1.53
C CYS A 45 8.30 2.46 2.86
N GLY A 46 9.52 1.94 2.82
CA GLY A 46 10.35 1.71 4.01
C GLY A 46 9.78 0.67 4.98
N VAL A 47 8.92 -0.23 4.48
CA VAL A 47 8.43 -1.38 5.24
C VAL A 47 9.58 -2.37 5.43
N GLY A 48 9.76 -2.83 6.65
CA GLY A 48 10.70 -3.89 7.01
C GLY A 48 10.13 -5.23 6.55
N TYR A 49 9.21 -5.76 7.34
CA TYR A 49 8.56 -7.04 7.12
C TYR A 49 7.08 -6.89 6.77
N TYR A 50 6.60 -7.76 5.88
CA TYR A 50 5.18 -7.97 5.60
C TYR A 50 4.97 -9.34 4.95
N GLU A 51 3.78 -9.90 5.10
CA GLU A 51 3.40 -11.17 4.47
C GLU A 51 2.97 -10.95 3.02
N LEU A 52 3.65 -11.58 2.07
CA LEU A 52 3.34 -11.47 0.64
C LEU A 52 1.96 -12.05 0.29
N SER A 53 1.49 -13.06 1.04
CA SER A 53 0.15 -13.64 0.84
C SER A 53 -0.97 -12.64 1.12
N ASP A 54 -0.68 -11.63 1.93
CA ASP A 54 -1.65 -10.63 2.39
C ASP A 54 -1.55 -9.34 1.56
N GLN A 55 -0.73 -9.35 0.51
CA GLN A 55 -0.58 -8.25 -0.42
C GLN A 55 -1.45 -8.47 -1.65
N GLU A 56 -2.24 -7.45 -1.99
CA GLU A 56 -2.93 -7.36 -3.27
C GLU A 56 -2.51 -6.08 -4.00
N SER A 57 -2.53 -6.13 -5.33
CA SER A 57 -2.18 -4.98 -6.15
C SER A 57 -2.94 -5.03 -7.47
N HIS A 58 -3.26 -3.86 -7.99
CA HIS A 58 -3.91 -3.71 -9.30
C HIS A 58 -3.23 -2.57 -10.05
N ASN A 59 -2.87 -2.84 -11.30
CA ASN A 59 -2.26 -1.89 -12.23
C ASN A 59 -3.16 -1.68 -13.46
N SER A 60 -3.20 -0.44 -13.94
CA SER A 60 -3.83 -0.02 -15.18
C SER A 60 -2.78 0.61 -16.11
N SER A 61 -2.96 0.43 -17.42
CA SER A 61 -2.10 1.00 -18.46
C SER A 61 -2.24 2.52 -18.60
N SER A 62 -3.32 3.09 -18.08
CA SER A 62 -3.58 4.53 -18.03
C SER A 62 -4.10 4.94 -16.64
N ALA A 63 -4.03 6.23 -16.33
CA ALA A 63 -4.64 6.77 -15.13
C ALA A 63 -6.16 6.55 -15.16
N VAL A 64 -6.68 5.86 -14.16
CA VAL A 64 -8.11 5.54 -14.00
C VAL A 64 -8.63 6.13 -12.69
N PRO A 65 -9.95 6.37 -12.56
CA PRO A 65 -10.55 6.74 -11.28
C PRO A 65 -10.14 5.77 -10.18
N VAL A 66 -9.78 6.29 -9.00
CA VAL A 66 -9.25 5.48 -7.88
C VAL A 66 -10.12 4.25 -7.60
N GLY A 67 -11.45 4.41 -7.59
CA GLY A 67 -12.37 3.31 -7.31
C GLY A 67 -12.27 2.12 -8.26
N GLN A 68 -11.91 2.34 -9.54
CA GLN A 68 -11.75 1.26 -10.51
C GLN A 68 -10.58 0.32 -10.15
N LEU A 69 -9.56 0.83 -9.45
CA LEU A 69 -8.44 0.01 -9.00
C LEU A 69 -8.85 -1.01 -7.93
N PHE A 70 -9.98 -0.82 -7.24
CA PHE A 70 -10.45 -1.66 -6.14
C PHE A 70 -11.49 -2.71 -6.56
N GLU A 71 -11.92 -2.74 -7.83
CA GLU A 71 -12.98 -3.66 -8.30
C GLU A 71 -12.67 -5.14 -8.10
N LYS A 72 -11.38 -5.51 -8.01
CA LYS A 72 -10.90 -6.88 -7.86
C LYS A 72 -10.14 -7.11 -6.55
N ILE A 73 -10.16 -6.12 -5.65
CA ILE A 73 -9.47 -6.21 -4.37
C ILE A 73 -10.39 -6.86 -3.35
N SER A 74 -9.86 -7.83 -2.61
CA SER A 74 -10.61 -8.55 -1.59
C SER A 74 -11.19 -7.60 -0.55
N TYR A 75 -12.42 -7.85 -0.12
CA TYR A 75 -13.11 -7.08 0.92
C TYR A 75 -13.28 -5.58 0.62
N ALA A 76 -13.00 -5.14 -0.62
CA ALA A 76 -13.00 -3.73 -1.00
C ALA A 76 -14.32 -3.03 -0.65
N ALA A 77 -15.45 -3.72 -0.77
CA ALA A 77 -16.77 -3.19 -0.41
C ALA A 77 -16.83 -2.65 1.03
N THR A 78 -16.03 -3.22 1.95
CA THR A 78 -16.03 -2.85 3.38
C THR A 78 -15.22 -1.59 3.70
N PHE A 79 -14.27 -1.20 2.82
CA PHE A 79 -13.36 -0.08 3.09
C PHE A 79 -13.23 0.95 1.96
N LEU A 80 -13.79 0.67 0.77
CA LEU A 80 -13.65 1.51 -0.42
C LEU A 80 -14.17 2.93 -0.19
N THR A 81 -15.30 3.10 0.50
CA THR A 81 -15.83 4.44 0.80
C THR A 81 -14.83 5.29 1.59
N ALA A 82 -14.15 4.68 2.57
CA ALA A 82 -13.15 5.37 3.38
C ALA A 82 -11.87 5.68 2.58
N VAL A 83 -11.46 4.75 1.71
CA VAL A 83 -10.35 4.96 0.75
C VAL A 83 -10.63 6.13 -0.17
N LEU A 84 -11.81 6.19 -0.81
CA LEU A 84 -12.16 7.27 -1.73
C LEU A 84 -12.20 8.63 -1.02
N ALA A 85 -12.74 8.67 0.21
CA ALA A 85 -12.74 9.89 1.03
C ALA A 85 -11.32 10.31 1.44
N ALA A 86 -10.41 9.38 1.69
CA ALA A 86 -9.01 9.69 1.97
C ALA A 86 -8.27 10.21 0.73
N ALA A 87 -8.42 9.54 -0.41
CA ALA A 87 -7.84 9.98 -1.68
C ALA A 87 -8.33 11.37 -2.08
N GLN A 88 -9.63 11.66 -1.92
CA GLN A 88 -10.21 12.98 -2.18
C GLN A 88 -9.61 14.07 -1.29
N ARG A 89 -9.39 13.80 0.01
CA ARG A 89 -8.74 14.77 0.92
C ARG A 89 -7.29 15.08 0.55
N MET A 90 -6.67 14.23 -0.27
CA MET A 90 -5.32 14.40 -0.80
C MET A 90 -5.32 14.89 -2.26
N ASP A 91 -6.48 15.28 -2.79
CA ASP A 91 -6.69 15.70 -4.19
C ASP A 91 -6.28 14.63 -5.23
N ILE A 92 -6.40 13.35 -4.88
CA ILE A 92 -6.11 12.20 -5.76
C ILE A 92 -7.41 11.66 -6.34
N ALA A 93 -7.74 12.10 -7.55
CA ALA A 93 -8.94 11.62 -8.27
C ALA A 93 -8.66 10.38 -9.14
N THR A 94 -7.44 10.27 -9.67
CA THR A 94 -7.02 9.18 -10.55
C THR A 94 -5.66 8.64 -10.15
N ALA A 95 -5.41 7.36 -10.46
CA ALA A 95 -4.14 6.69 -10.22
C ALA A 95 -3.90 5.62 -11.31
N PHE A 96 -2.65 5.22 -11.48
CA PHE A 96 -2.27 4.17 -12.42
C PHE A 96 -2.32 2.79 -11.77
N TRP A 97 -2.01 2.71 -10.48
CA TRP A 97 -1.94 1.45 -9.78
C TRP A 97 -2.14 1.65 -8.27
N MET A 98 -2.45 0.56 -7.58
CA MET A 98 -2.59 0.52 -6.14
C MET A 98 -1.93 -0.73 -5.56
N THR A 99 -1.55 -0.63 -4.30
CA THR A 99 -1.17 -1.76 -3.46
C THR A 99 -1.95 -1.69 -2.16
N ALA A 100 -2.55 -2.80 -1.77
CA ALA A 100 -3.17 -3.02 -0.47
C ALA A 100 -2.41 -4.10 0.29
N GLN A 101 -2.10 -3.83 1.55
CA GLN A 101 -1.55 -4.82 2.48
C GLN A 101 -2.58 -5.08 3.57
N PHE A 102 -3.13 -6.30 3.60
CA PHE A 102 -4.09 -6.75 4.59
C PHE A 102 -3.41 -7.13 5.91
N ASP A 103 -4.22 -7.17 6.96
CA ASP A 103 -3.81 -7.34 8.35
C ASP A 103 -2.61 -6.46 8.73
N PHE A 104 -2.61 -5.23 8.23
CA PHE A 104 -1.48 -4.31 8.29
C PHE A 104 -1.95 -2.86 8.45
N ALA A 105 -1.43 -2.20 9.48
CA ALA A 105 -1.66 -0.80 9.79
C ALA A 105 -0.32 -0.04 9.74
N TYR A 106 0.03 0.42 8.54
CA TYR A 106 1.22 1.21 8.29
C TYR A 106 1.18 2.53 9.05
N ASP A 107 2.28 2.82 9.73
CA ASP A 107 2.49 4.09 10.43
C ASP A 107 3.84 4.68 9.99
N LYS A 108 3.75 5.72 9.18
CA LYS A 108 4.91 6.44 8.65
C LYS A 108 5.86 6.93 9.75
N SER A 109 5.36 7.22 10.96
CA SER A 109 6.18 7.71 12.06
C SER A 109 7.15 6.66 12.63
N LYS A 110 6.90 5.38 12.36
CA LYS A 110 7.76 4.27 12.80
C LYS A 110 8.83 3.90 11.78
N VAL A 111 8.75 4.43 10.56
CA VAL A 111 9.72 4.16 9.50
C VAL A 111 10.95 5.05 9.68
N ARG A 112 12.13 4.43 9.78
CA ARG A 112 13.40 5.16 9.90
C ARG A 112 14.09 5.37 8.56
N ARG A 113 13.69 4.60 7.56
CA ARG A 113 14.26 4.62 6.21
C ARG A 113 13.74 5.81 5.40
N PRO A 114 14.50 6.27 4.38
CA PRO A 114 13.96 7.15 3.36
C PRO A 114 12.73 6.52 2.71
N ILE A 115 11.65 7.29 2.61
CA ILE A 115 10.42 6.90 1.92
C ILE A 115 10.33 7.72 0.64
N SER A 116 9.99 7.06 -0.47
CA SER A 116 9.74 7.70 -1.75
C SER A 116 8.46 8.56 -1.70
N GLU A 117 8.38 9.58 -2.54
CA GLU A 117 7.14 10.34 -2.73
C GLU A 117 6.06 9.50 -3.45
N GLN A 118 6.47 8.42 -4.14
CA GLN A 118 5.60 7.49 -4.84
C GLN A 118 5.92 6.04 -4.45
N PRO A 119 4.89 5.19 -4.20
CA PRO A 119 3.47 5.53 -4.21
C PRO A 119 3.05 6.35 -2.97
N VAL A 120 1.91 7.04 -3.09
CA VAL A 120 1.35 7.84 -2.01
C VAL A 120 0.59 6.93 -1.04
N PHE A 121 0.99 6.91 0.23
CA PHE A 121 0.21 6.29 1.29
C PHE A 121 -1.04 7.13 1.58
N ILE A 122 -2.22 6.53 1.42
CA ILE A 122 -3.50 7.25 1.63
C ILE A 122 -4.17 6.90 2.96
N GLY A 123 -3.70 5.87 3.65
CA GLY A 123 -4.15 5.52 5.00
C GLY A 123 -4.26 4.02 5.25
N ALA A 124 -4.58 3.71 6.51
CA ALA A 124 -4.99 2.39 6.96
C ALA A 124 -6.48 2.42 7.30
N PHE A 125 -7.21 1.38 6.89
CA PHE A 125 -8.66 1.32 6.97
C PHE A 125 -9.08 -0.01 7.60
N ARG A 126 -10.21 0.00 8.32
CA ARG A 126 -10.81 -1.24 8.81
C ARG A 126 -11.44 -1.98 7.63
N PHE A 127 -11.21 -3.29 7.53
CA PHE A 127 -11.94 -4.18 6.63
C PHE A 127 -12.64 -5.30 7.40
N SER A 128 -13.64 -5.93 6.79
CA SER A 128 -14.32 -7.12 7.35
C SER A 128 -14.18 -8.28 6.37
N ALA A 129 -13.78 -9.45 6.88
CA ALA A 129 -13.75 -10.68 6.10
C ALA A 129 -15.11 -11.40 6.07
N ASP A 130 -15.99 -11.08 7.02
CA ASP A 130 -17.39 -11.46 7.03
C ASP A 130 -18.18 -10.39 6.24
N GLU A 131 -18.49 -10.69 4.98
CA GLU A 131 -19.57 -10.06 4.21
C GLU A 131 -20.77 -11.01 4.12
#